data_AF-A0AAV5S964-F1
#
_entry.id   AF-A0AAV5S964-F1
#
_cell.length_a   1.000
_cell.length_b   1.000
_cell.length_c   1.000
_cell.angle_alpha   90.00
_cell.angle_beta   90.00
_cell.angle_gamma   90.00
#
_symmetry.space_group_name_H-M   'P 1'
#
loop_
_entity.id
_entity.type
_entity.pdbx_description
1 polymer ?
#
loop_
_entity_poly.entity_id
_entity_poly.type
_entity_poly.pdbx_seq_one_letter_code
_entity_poly.pdbx_strand_id
1 'polypeptide(L)'
;LLIYMQVLKQNVAVYASEESRKMTLSEKYQLSENIRVLRLLLPVVISHTSITIAGAAGFFYFELAGFEKELYPIFEDTINMVYLQGIALPLIFFFRHRSLIRSKRLMLNRIFTTNMSTGEDLITVYDRAITRGW
;
A
#
# COMPACT_ATOMS: atom_id res chain seq x y z
N LEU A 1 0.20 14.40 4.27
CA LEU A 1 0.18 13.38 3.18
C LEU A 1 1.38 13.47 2.25
N LEU A 2 1.64 14.63 1.63
CA LEU A 2 2.79 14.82 0.73
C LEU A 2 4.14 14.48 1.37
N ILE A 3 4.35 14.89 2.63
CA ILE A 3 5.56 14.58 3.39
C ILE A 3 5.77 13.07 3.51
N TYR A 4 4.75 12.30 3.88
CA TYR A 4 4.85 10.84 3.99
C TYR A 4 5.11 10.15 2.64
N MET A 5 4.54 10.66 1.55
CA MET A 5 4.87 10.18 0.19
C MET A 5 6.33 10.46 -0.17
N GLN A 6 6.83 11.65 0.17
CA GLN A 6 8.20 12.05 -0.08
C GLN A 6 9.18 11.20 0.73
N VAL A 7 8.91 10.99 2.02
CA VAL A 7 9.70 10.10 2.89
C VAL A 7 9.70 8.67 2.36
N LEU A 8 8.57 8.15 1.90
CA LEU A 8 8.51 6.83 1.28
C LEU A 8 9.39 6.75 0.01
N LYS A 9 9.31 7.75 -0.87
CA LYS A 9 10.13 7.82 -2.08
C LYS A 9 11.61 7.87 -1.76
N GLN A 10 12.01 8.71 -0.79
CA GLN A 10 13.39 8.84 -0.34
C GLN A 10 13.90 7.52 0.26
N ASN A 11 13.14 6.89 1.15
CA ASN A 11 13.54 5.62 1.75
C ASN A 11 13.71 4.51 0.71
N VAL A 12 12.82 4.44 -0.29
CA VAL A 12 12.94 3.49 -1.40
C VAL A 12 14.17 3.80 -2.26
N ALA A 13 14.44 5.08 -2.54
CA ALA A 13 15.61 5.49 -3.31
C ALA A 13 16.93 5.13 -2.60
N VAL A 14 17.03 5.41 -1.29
CA VAL A 14 18.19 5.05 -0.47
C VAL A 14 18.36 3.52 -0.43
N TYR A 15 17.26 2.77 -0.25
CA TYR A 15 17.31 1.30 -0.24
C TYR A 15 17.75 0.70 -1.59
N ALA A 16 17.41 1.34 -2.71
CA ALA A 16 17.81 0.91 -4.06
C ALA A 16 19.22 1.38 -4.45
N SER A 17 19.78 2.36 -3.73
CA SER A 17 21.10 2.90 -4.02
C SER A 17 22.24 2.01 -3.50
N GLU A 18 23.45 2.22 -4.03
CA GLU A 18 24.69 1.59 -3.54
C GLU A 18 24.99 1.94 -2.07
N GLU A 19 24.40 3.01 -1.54
CA GLU A 19 24.52 3.41 -0.14
C GLU A 19 23.96 2.33 0.81
N SER A 20 22.92 1.61 0.38
CA SER A 20 22.35 0.48 1.11
C SER A 20 23.31 -0.71 1.32
N ARG A 21 24.39 -0.80 0.52
CA ARG A 21 25.42 -1.84 0.66
C ARG A 21 26.46 -1.48 1.71
N LYS A 22 26.66 -0.19 1.98
CA LYS A 22 27.59 0.33 3.00
C LYS A 22 26.96 0.37 4.40
N MET A 23 25.64 0.26 4.48
CA MET A 23 24.89 0.23 5.74
C MET A 23 25.14 -1.05 6.54
N THR A 24 25.10 -0.92 7.86
CA THR A 24 25.09 -2.06 8.78
C THR A 24 23.79 -2.86 8.63
N LEU A 25 23.81 -4.13 9.07
CA LEU A 25 22.62 -5.00 9.04
C LEU A 25 21.42 -4.39 9.78
N SER A 26 21.67 -3.69 10.89
CA SER A 26 20.64 -3.02 11.68
C SER A 26 19.98 -1.86 10.92
N GLU A 27 20.78 -0.98 10.32
CA GLU A 27 20.28 0.16 9.53
C GLU A 27 19.46 -0.31 8.32
N LYS A 28 19.96 -1.35 7.62
CA LYS A 28 19.25 -1.93 6.49
C LYS A 28 17.92 -2.55 6.89
N TYR A 29 17.85 -3.18 8.07
CA TYR A 29 16.61 -3.69 8.64
C TYR A 29 15.64 -2.55 8.96
N GLN A 30 16.11 -1.50 9.64
CA GLN A 30 15.29 -0.33 9.99
C GLN A 30 14.73 0.35 8.74
N LEU A 31 15.55 0.54 7.70
CA LEU A 31 15.11 1.14 6.44
C LEU A 31 14.06 0.28 5.73
N SER A 32 14.25 -1.04 5.69
CA SER A 32 13.29 -2.00 5.12
C SER A 32 11.96 -1.97 5.86
N GLU A 33 11.99 -1.95 7.20
CA GLU A 33 10.78 -1.90 8.01
C GLU A 33 10.07 -0.55 7.88
N ASN A 34 10.80 0.57 7.82
CA ASN A 34 10.24 1.90 7.55
C ASN A 34 9.49 1.95 6.21
N ILE A 35 10.08 1.41 5.14
CA ILE A 35 9.42 1.30 3.82
C ILE A 35 8.16 0.45 3.93
N ARG A 36 8.22 -0.68 4.65
CA ARG A 36 7.09 -1.60 4.83
C ARG A 36 5.94 -0.92 5.56
N VAL A 37 6.22 -0.25 6.68
CA VAL A 37 5.22 0.46 7.49
C VAL A 37 4.61 1.59 6.68
N LEU A 38 5.43 2.42 6.01
CA LEU A 38 4.93 3.52 5.19
C LEU A 38 4.04 3.04 4.04
N ARG A 39 4.41 1.98 3.31
CA ARG A 39 3.57 1.42 2.23
C ARG A 39 2.21 0.93 2.71
N LEU A 40 2.14 0.48 3.96
CA LEU A 40 0.92 -0.04 4.54
C LEU A 40 0.08 1.07 5.18
N LEU A 41 0.70 2.10 5.79
CA LEU A 41 0.03 3.17 6.50
C LEU A 41 -0.41 4.33 5.59
N LEU A 42 0.35 4.66 4.53
CA LEU A 42 -0.03 5.70 3.56
C LEU A 42 -1.46 5.56 3.02
N PRO A 43 -1.84 4.41 2.42
CA PRO A 43 -3.15 4.28 1.80
C PRO A 43 -4.29 4.35 2.81
N VAL A 44 -4.04 3.95 4.06
CA VAL A 44 -4.98 4.08 5.18
C VAL A 44 -5.20 5.56 5.53
N VAL A 45 -4.11 6.32 5.65
CA VAL A 45 -4.20 7.75 5.96
C VAL A 45 -4.83 8.52 4.80
N ILE A 46 -4.47 8.20 3.55
CA ILE A 46 -5.06 8.81 2.36
C ILE A 46 -6.57 8.60 2.34
N SER A 47 -7.05 7.37 2.53
CA SER A 47 -8.48 7.08 2.48
C SER A 47 -9.25 7.78 3.59
N HIS A 48 -8.71 7.81 4.80
CA HIS A 48 -9.30 8.53 5.93
C HIS A 48 -9.38 10.02 5.66
N THR A 49 -8.25 10.65 5.33
CA THR A 49 -8.24 12.08 5.03
C THR A 49 -9.15 12.43 3.85
N SER A 50 -9.20 11.62 2.79
CA SER A 50 -10.09 11.90 1.65
C SER A 50 -11.57 11.82 2.00
N ILE A 51 -11.97 10.81 2.79
CA ILE A 51 -13.37 10.64 3.19
C ILE A 51 -13.80 11.77 4.12
N THR A 52 -12.97 12.13 5.11
CA THR A 52 -13.27 13.24 6.03
C THR A 52 -13.36 14.57 5.28
N ILE A 53 -12.43 14.85 4.36
CA ILE A 53 -12.47 16.07 3.55
C ILE A 53 -13.70 16.09 2.64
N ALA A 54 -14.05 14.97 2.01
CA ALA A 54 -15.24 14.87 1.16
C ALA A 54 -16.53 15.12 1.97
N GLY A 55 -16.64 14.54 3.17
CA GLY A 55 -17.77 14.79 4.07
C GLY A 55 -17.86 16.25 4.50
N ALA A 56 -16.75 16.86 4.91
CA ALA A 56 -16.71 18.26 5.28
C ALA A 56 -17.04 19.19 4.09
N ALA A 57 -16.48 18.93 2.91
CA ALA A 57 -16.76 19.69 1.70
C ALA A 57 -18.23 19.57 1.28
N GLY A 58 -18.82 18.36 1.40
CA GLY A 58 -20.24 18.14 1.17
C GLY A 58 -21.10 18.97 2.11
N PHE A 59 -20.72 19.09 3.38
CA PHE A 59 -21.47 19.85 4.38
C PHE A 59 -21.45 21.35 4.04
N PHE A 60 -20.27 21.89 3.75
CA PHE A 60 -20.15 23.29 3.34
C PHE A 60 -20.89 23.58 2.04
N TYR A 61 -20.85 22.67 1.07
CA TYR A 61 -21.60 22.82 -0.17
C TYR A 61 -23.11 22.86 0.09
N PHE A 62 -23.59 21.98 0.97
CA PHE A 62 -25.01 21.91 1.34
C PHE A 62 -25.49 23.22 2.00
N GLU A 63 -24.70 23.75 2.93
CA GLU A 63 -25.00 25.01 3.62
C GLU A 63 -24.95 26.21 2.65
N LEU A 64 -23.98 26.26 1.74
CA LEU A 64 -23.85 27.34 0.76
C LEU A 64 -24.96 27.32 -0.31
N ALA A 65 -25.43 26.13 -0.69
CA ALA A 65 -26.50 25.97 -1.66
C ALA A 65 -27.89 26.30 -1.08
N GLY A 66 -28.01 26.54 0.22
CA GLY A 66 -29.25 26.95 0.88
C GLY A 66 -30.31 25.86 0.91
N PHE A 67 -29.89 24.59 0.95
CA PHE A 67 -30.84 23.47 1.03
C PHE A 67 -31.69 23.54 2.31
N GLU A 68 -32.91 23.02 2.21
CA GLU A 68 -33.82 22.96 3.35
C GLU A 68 -33.25 22.05 4.45
N LYS A 69 -33.36 22.52 5.69
CA LYS A 69 -32.83 21.81 6.87
C LYS A 69 -33.49 20.45 7.10
N GLU A 70 -34.63 20.19 6.47
CA GLU A 70 -35.33 18.90 6.54
C GLU A 70 -34.53 17.75 5.90
N LEU A 71 -33.56 18.06 5.03
CA LEU A 71 -32.68 17.10 4.37
C LEU A 71 -31.41 16.78 5.19
N TYR A 72 -31.19 17.45 6.32
CA TYR A 72 -30.06 17.18 7.23
C TYR A 72 -29.95 15.70 7.68
N PRO A 73 -31.05 14.95 7.95
CA PRO A 73 -30.96 13.55 8.34
C PRO A 73 -30.26 12.67 7.30
N ILE A 74 -30.42 12.97 6.00
CA ILE A 74 -29.74 12.26 4.92
C ILE A 74 -28.23 12.53 4.99
N PHE A 75 -27.86 13.77 5.31
CA PHE A 75 -26.46 14.17 5.48
C PHE A 75 -25.83 13.47 6.70
N GLU A 76 -26.57 13.41 7.81
CA GLU A 76 -26.17 12.71 9.03
C GLU A 76 -25.95 11.21 8.80
N ASP A 77 -26.85 10.54 8.06
CA ASP A 77 -26.68 9.14 7.64
C ASP A 77 -25.44 8.94 6.75
N THR A 78 -25.12 9.92 5.91
CA THR A 78 -23.93 9.88 5.05
C THR A 78 -22.64 10.03 5.88
N ILE A 79 -22.65 10.89 6.91
CA ILE A 79 -21.54 11.00 7.88
C ILE A 79 -21.44 9.73 8.73
N ASN A 80 -22.56 9.09 9.06
CA ASN A 80 -22.55 7.85 9.82
C ASN A 80 -21.81 6.71 9.10
N MET A 81 -21.81 6.72 7.76
CA MET A 81 -20.96 5.81 6.96
C MET A 81 -19.46 6.08 7.12
N VAL A 82 -19.05 7.30 7.49
CA VAL A 82 -17.65 7.62 7.83
C VAL A 82 -17.26 6.95 9.14
N TYR A 83 -18.15 6.80 10.13
CA TYR A 83 -17.83 6.04 11.34
C TYR A 83 -17.62 4.55 11.04
N LEU A 84 -18.29 4.01 10.02
CA LEU A 84 -18.05 2.64 9.55
C LEU A 84 -16.60 2.43 9.08
N GLN A 85 -15.92 3.50 8.68
CA GLN A 85 -14.49 3.48 8.34
C GLN A 85 -13.62 3.04 9.52
N GLY A 86 -13.99 3.36 10.75
CA GLY A 86 -13.28 2.95 11.97
C GLY A 86 -13.19 1.42 12.11
N ILE A 87 -14.17 0.70 11.57
CA ILE A 87 -14.22 -0.77 11.53
C ILE A 87 -13.58 -1.30 10.23
N ALA A 88 -13.79 -0.61 9.11
CA ALA A 88 -13.27 -1.01 7.81
C ALA A 88 -11.73 -0.93 7.72
N LEU A 89 -11.11 0.05 8.38
CA LEU A 89 -9.65 0.26 8.33
C LEU A 89 -8.83 -0.91 8.93
N PRO A 90 -9.14 -1.41 10.14
CA PRO A 90 -8.52 -2.63 10.68
C PRO A 90 -8.69 -3.84 9.76
N LEU A 91 -9.86 -4.00 9.14
CA LEU A 91 -10.13 -5.08 8.20
C LEU A 91 -9.28 -4.95 6.93
N ILE A 92 -9.24 -3.77 6.31
CA ILE A 92 -8.41 -3.50 5.13
C ILE A 92 -6.94 -3.73 5.44
N PHE A 93 -6.47 -3.27 6.61
CA PHE A 93 -5.10 -3.52 7.08
C PHE A 93 -4.84 -5.03 7.19
N PHE A 94 -5.75 -5.78 7.82
CA PHE A 94 -5.62 -7.22 7.98
C PHE A 94 -5.58 -7.94 6.62
N PHE A 95 -6.48 -7.61 5.70
CA PHE A 95 -6.50 -8.19 4.36
C PHE A 95 -5.27 -7.82 3.53
N ARG A 96 -4.81 -6.57 3.58
CA ARG A 96 -3.57 -6.17 2.89
C ARG A 96 -2.34 -6.84 3.48
N HIS A 97 -2.27 -6.95 4.80
CA HIS A 97 -1.17 -7.62 5.46
C HIS A 97 -1.12 -9.11 5.06
N ARG A 98 -2.27 -9.79 5.06
CA ARG A 98 -2.42 -11.17 4.57
C ARG A 98 -2.03 -11.32 3.09
N SER A 99 -2.47 -10.39 2.24
CA SER A 99 -2.13 -10.38 0.82
C SER A 99 -0.62 -10.18 0.58
N LEU A 100 0.00 -9.26 1.32
CA LEU A 100 1.44 -9.01 1.27
C LEU A 100 2.23 -10.25 1.72
N ILE A 101 1.82 -10.90 2.81
CA ILE A 101 2.43 -12.15 3.27
C ILE A 101 2.30 -13.23 2.19
N ARG A 102 1.12 -13.37 1.57
CA ARG A 102 0.89 -14.33 0.49
C ARG A 102 1.78 -14.06 -0.72
N SER A 103 1.94 -12.79 -1.11
CA SER A 103 2.83 -12.39 -2.21
C SER A 103 4.30 -12.72 -1.93
N LYS A 104 4.78 -12.49 -0.69
CA LYS A 104 6.13 -12.88 -0.27
C LYS A 104 6.35 -14.40 -0.33
N ARG A 105 5.37 -15.18 0.13
CA ARG A 105 5.42 -16.65 0.05
C ARG A 105 5.47 -17.15 -1.39
N LEU A 106 4.70 -16.54 -2.29
CA LEU A 106 4.73 -16.89 -3.72
C LEU A 106 6.09 -16.60 -4.37
N MET A 107 6.71 -15.47 -4.03
CA MET A 107 8.06 -15.14 -4.51
C MET A 107 9.11 -16.13 -3.99
N LEU A 108 9.07 -16.46 -2.70
CA LEU A 108 9.97 -17.45 -2.10
C LEU A 108 9.79 -18.83 -2.73
N ASN A 109 8.55 -19.27 -2.94
CA ASN A 109 8.28 -20.52 -3.63
C ASN A 109 8.84 -20.52 -5.05
N ARG A 110 8.71 -19.41 -5.81
CA ARG A 110 9.33 -19.29 -7.14
C ARG A 110 10.84 -19.45 -7.08
N ILE A 111 11.52 -18.73 -6.18
CA ILE A 111 12.98 -18.83 -6.01
C ILE A 111 13.39 -20.27 -5.65
N PHE A 112 12.66 -20.90 -4.74
CA PHE A 112 12.92 -22.28 -4.34
C PHE A 112 12.74 -23.24 -5.51
N THR A 113 11.65 -23.10 -6.30
CA THR A 113 11.42 -23.95 -7.48
C THR A 113 12.48 -23.74 -8.56
N THR A 114 12.99 -22.52 -8.76
CA THR A 114 14.08 -22.24 -9.70
C THR A 114 15.43 -22.76 -9.20
N ASN A 115 15.65 -22.80 -7.88
CA ASN A 115 16.89 -23.34 -7.31
C ASN A 115 16.86 -24.88 -7.20
N MET A 116 15.67 -25.49 -7.09
CA MET A 116 15.49 -26.95 -7.06
C MET A 116 15.25 -27.57 -8.44
N SER A 117 15.05 -26.77 -9.49
CA SER A 117 14.85 -27.30 -10.84
C SER A 117 16.13 -27.97 -11.34
N THR A 118 16.00 -29.19 -11.86
CA THR A 118 17.07 -29.94 -12.52
C THR A 118 17.59 -29.21 -13.77
N GLY A 119 18.79 -29.56 -14.23
CA GLY A 119 19.45 -28.87 -15.36
C GLY A 119 18.58 -28.75 -16.63
N GLU A 120 17.73 -29.75 -16.93
CA GLU A 120 16.80 -29.72 -18.06
C GLU A 120 15.69 -28.65 -17.93
N ASP A 121 15.14 -28.46 -16.73
CA ASP A 121 14.14 -27.42 -16.47
C ASP A 121 14.75 -26.02 -16.57
N LEU A 122 16.02 -25.87 -16.18
CA LEU A 122 16.75 -24.61 -16.33
C LEU A 122 17.00 -24.28 -17.81
N ILE A 123 17.39 -25.28 -18.59
CA ILE A 123 17.62 -25.16 -20.04
C ILE A 123 16.34 -24.71 -20.74
N THR A 124 15.19 -25.36 -20.46
CA THR A 124 13.92 -24.99 -21.11
C THR A 124 13.42 -23.59 -20.74
N VAL A 125 13.70 -23.10 -19.53
CA VAL A 125 13.38 -21.72 -19.12
C VAL A 125 14.27 -20.71 -19.84
N TYR A 126 15.57 -20.99 -19.96
CA TYR A 126 16.50 -20.15 -20.72
C TYR A 126 16.16 -20.12 -22.21
N ASP A 127 15.88 -21.27 -22.80
CA ASP A 127 15.54 -21.40 -24.22
C ASP A 127 14.27 -20.61 -24.56
N ARG A 128 13.29 -20.62 -23.64
CA ARG A 128 12.06 -19.82 -23.75
C ARG A 128 12.28 -18.32 -23.61
N ALA A 129 13.27 -17.90 -22.82
CA ALA A 129 13.65 -16.49 -22.70
C ALA A 129 14.42 -16.00 -23.93
N ILE A 130 15.28 -16.85 -24.52
CA ILE A 130 16.04 -16.56 -25.74
C ILE A 130 15.11 -16.50 -26.96
N THR A 131 14.20 -17.46 -27.11
CA THR A 131 13.23 -17.49 -28.24
C THR A 131 12.20 -16.37 -28.20
N ARG A 132 11.93 -15.79 -27.03
CA ARG A 132 11.02 -14.64 -26.91
C ARG A 132 11.67 -13.29 -27.24
N GLY A 133 13.00 -13.27 -27.42
CA GLY A 133 13.77 -12.05 -27.64
C GLY A 133 13.80 -11.19 -26.37
N TRP A 134 15.00 -10.89 -25.88
CA TRP A 134 15.17 -9.85 -24.87
C TRP A 134 14.72 -8.49 -25.39
#